data_AF-A0A960LRW8-F1
#
_entry.id   AF-A0A960LRW8-F1
#
_cell.length_a   1.000
_cell.length_b   1.000
_cell.length_c   1.000
_cell.angle_alpha   90.00
_cell.angle_beta   90.00
_cell.angle_gamma   90.00
#
_symmetry.space_group_name_H-M   'P 1'
#
loop_
_entity.id
_entity.type
_entity.pdbx_description
1 polymer ?
#
loop_
_entity_poly.entity_id
_entity_poly.type
_entity_poly.pdbx_seq_one_letter_code
_entity_poly.pdbx_strand_id
1 'polypeptide(L)'
;MSGYEQMGRIIRHLDQQFLEQPSLEELAEIAGLSPAHFHRKFVSWVGITPKDFLQCLTLEHARELLNRGESVLDAAIDSGLSGPGRLHDLCVTLEAASPGEIKSGGAGLPLNWGSAPTLFGTCLVAESPRGICHLSFHDAPPFDGESIVRSQWPSA
;
A
#
# COMPACT_ATOMS: atom_id res chain seq x y z
N MET A 1 18.53 16.82 16.21
CA MET A 1 17.40 16.03 15.69
C MET A 1 17.86 14.59 15.59
N SER A 2 17.20 13.66 16.26
CA SER A 2 17.52 12.23 16.17
C SER A 2 17.33 11.73 14.73
N GLY A 3 18.04 10.66 14.34
CA GLY A 3 17.81 10.00 13.05
C GLY A 3 16.35 9.57 12.86
N TYR A 4 15.69 9.18 13.96
CA TYR A 4 14.27 8.86 14.02
C TYR A 4 13.39 10.08 13.67
N GLU A 5 13.61 11.23 14.32
CA GLU A 5 12.84 12.45 14.06
C GLU A 5 13.01 12.95 12.63
N GLN A 6 14.21 12.81 12.06
CA GLN A 6 14.49 13.15 10.68
C GLN A 6 13.68 12.27 9.72
N MET A 7 13.74 10.94 9.87
CA MET A 7 12.99 10.02 9.01
C MET A 7 11.48 10.20 9.19
N GLY A 8 10.99 10.42 10.41
CA GLY A 8 9.59 10.73 10.66
C GLY A 8 9.11 12.04 10.03
N ARG A 9 9.98 13.02 9.78
CA ARG A 9 9.63 14.21 8.98
C ARG A 9 9.54 13.89 7.49
N ILE A 10 10.46 13.07 6.97
CA ILE A 10 10.45 12.65 5.57
C ILE A 10 9.21 11.81 5.24
N ILE A 11 8.87 10.85 6.10
CA ILE A 11 7.66 10.02 5.92
C ILE A 11 6.41 10.89 5.90
N ARG A 12 6.29 11.85 6.82
CA ARG A 12 5.17 12.80 6.82
C ARG A 12 5.13 13.68 5.58
N HIS A 13 6.30 14.06 5.05
CA HIS A 13 6.36 14.82 3.80
C HIS A 13 5.89 13.97 2.62
N LEU A 14 6.32 12.71 2.52
CA LEU A 14 5.83 11.76 1.51
C LEU A 14 4.31 11.58 1.59
N ASP A 15 3.78 11.33 2.79
CA ASP A 15 2.34 11.18 3.04
C ASP A 15 1.53 12.41 2.60
N GLN A 16 2.07 13.61 2.74
CA GLN A 16 1.40 14.86 2.38
C GLN A 16 1.53 15.23 0.90
N GLN A 17 2.60 14.79 0.23
CA GLN A 17 3.00 15.26 -1.10
C GLN A 17 3.12 14.11 -2.12
N PHE A 18 2.63 12.91 -1.82
CA PHE A 18 2.80 11.75 -2.71
C PHE A 18 2.20 11.98 -4.12
N LEU A 19 1.16 12.81 -4.24
CA LEU A 19 0.55 13.17 -5.52
C LEU A 19 1.52 13.92 -6.45
N GLU A 20 2.49 14.64 -5.89
CA GLU A 20 3.54 15.33 -6.66
C GLU A 20 4.62 14.35 -7.16
N GLN A 21 4.60 13.10 -6.69
CA GLN A 21 5.56 12.04 -7.02
C GLN A 21 7.02 12.48 -6.82
N PRO A 22 7.41 12.93 -5.60
CA PRO A 22 8.72 13.48 -5.34
C PRO A 22 9.84 12.47 -5.62
N SER A 23 10.90 12.95 -6.25
CA SER A 23 12.10 12.21 -6.60
C SER A 23 12.98 11.89 -5.38
N LEU A 24 13.90 10.93 -5.55
CA LEU A 24 14.87 10.60 -4.51
C LEU A 24 15.75 11.81 -4.17
N GLU A 25 16.08 12.62 -5.18
CA GLU A 25 16.89 13.82 -5.08
C GLU A 25 16.21 14.88 -4.21
N GLU A 26 14.93 15.16 -4.45
CA GLU A 26 14.14 16.12 -3.65
C GLU A 26 14.04 15.66 -2.18
N LEU A 27 13.76 14.38 -1.94
CA LEU A 27 13.69 13.83 -0.59
C LEU A 27 15.05 13.90 0.13
N ALA A 28 16.14 13.67 -0.60
CA ALA A 28 17.49 13.78 -0.07
C ALA A 28 17.86 15.23 0.26
N GLU A 29 17.45 16.18 -0.56
CA GLU A 29 17.62 17.61 -0.32
C GLU A 29 16.88 18.07 0.94
N ILE A 30 15.61 17.68 1.10
CA ILE A 30 14.83 17.94 2.33
C ILE A 30 15.50 17.33 3.56
N ALA A 31 16.11 16.16 3.40
CA ALA A 31 16.87 15.51 4.46
C ALA A 31 18.25 16.16 4.71
N GLY A 32 18.75 17.03 3.84
CA GLY A 32 20.11 17.57 3.91
C GLY A 32 21.19 16.48 3.71
N LEU A 33 20.91 15.49 2.87
CA LEU A 33 21.77 14.34 2.60
C LEU A 33 22.03 14.19 1.10
N SER A 34 23.10 13.50 0.73
CA SER A 34 23.25 13.04 -0.65
C SER A 34 22.23 11.92 -0.95
N PRO A 35 21.78 11.75 -2.21
CA PRO A 35 20.78 10.73 -2.57
C PRO A 35 21.16 9.31 -2.12
N ALA A 36 22.42 8.92 -2.30
CA ALA A 36 22.91 7.61 -1.88
C ALA A 36 22.91 7.41 -0.37
N HIS A 37 23.24 8.45 0.41
CA HIS A 37 23.20 8.38 1.88
C HIS A 37 21.76 8.37 2.37
N PHE A 38 20.90 9.22 1.80
CA PHE A 38 19.47 9.24 2.10
C PHE A 38 18.83 7.87 1.85
N HIS A 39 19.04 7.27 0.68
CA HIS A 39 18.49 5.96 0.34
C HIS A 39 18.85 4.89 1.38
N ARG A 40 20.15 4.74 1.71
CA ARG A 40 20.61 3.76 2.71
C ARG A 40 19.99 4.02 4.08
N LYS A 41 19.93 5.29 4.49
CA LYS A 41 19.36 5.67 5.78
C LYS A 41 17.86 5.40 5.82
N PHE A 42 17.12 5.73 4.77
CA PHE A 42 15.69 5.48 4.67
C PHE A 42 15.40 3.98 4.76
N VAL A 43 16.05 3.15 3.94
CA VAL A 43 15.87 1.68 3.98
C VAL A 43 16.21 1.11 5.35
N SER A 44 17.28 1.58 6.00
CA SER A 44 17.66 1.11 7.34
C SER A 44 16.62 1.42 8.42
N TRP A 45 15.82 2.48 8.26
CA TRP A 45 14.82 2.90 9.25
C TRP A 45 13.41 2.42 8.91
N VAL A 46 13.04 2.44 7.62
CA VAL A 46 11.69 2.17 7.13
C VAL A 46 11.53 0.71 6.65
N GLY A 47 12.63 0.05 6.29
CA GLY A 47 12.64 -1.34 5.82
C GLY A 47 12.38 -1.51 4.31
N ILE A 48 11.86 -0.48 3.64
CA ILE A 48 11.62 -0.44 2.19
C ILE A 48 12.25 0.80 1.55
N THR A 49 12.33 0.84 0.22
CA THR A 49 12.90 2.01 -0.48
C THR A 49 11.92 3.20 -0.46
N PRO A 50 12.40 4.44 -0.65
CA PRO A 50 11.52 5.60 -0.80
C PRO A 50 10.50 5.44 -1.93
N LYS A 51 10.92 4.80 -3.03
CA LYS A 51 10.07 4.53 -4.19
C LYS A 51 8.96 3.55 -3.84
N ASP A 52 9.28 2.45 -3.17
CA ASP A 52 8.27 1.45 -2.77
C ASP A 52 7.25 2.06 -1.79
N PHE A 53 7.73 2.91 -0.85
CA PHE A 53 6.86 3.63 0.07
C PHE A 53 5.89 4.55 -0.68
N LEU A 54 6.40 5.33 -1.65
CA LEU A 54 5.58 6.20 -2.50
C LEU A 54 4.56 5.40 -3.31
N GLN A 55 4.94 4.22 -3.81
CA GLN A 55 4.05 3.31 -4.53
C GLN A 55 2.91 2.79 -3.64
N CYS A 56 3.17 2.50 -2.38
CA CYS A 56 2.13 2.12 -1.42
C CYS A 56 1.10 3.24 -1.23
N LEU A 57 1.54 4.47 -0.96
CA LEU A 57 0.65 5.63 -0.82
C LEU A 57 -0.16 5.88 -2.09
N THR A 58 0.51 5.79 -3.24
CA THR A 58 -0.11 5.98 -4.56
C THR A 58 -1.22 4.95 -4.80
N LEU A 59 -1.00 3.69 -4.43
CA LEU A 59 -1.99 2.63 -4.59
C LEU A 59 -3.15 2.77 -3.59
N GLU A 60 -2.87 3.16 -2.34
CA GLU A 60 -3.91 3.41 -1.34
C GLU A 60 -4.88 4.48 -1.83
N HIS A 61 -4.34 5.59 -2.36
CA HIS A 61 -5.15 6.64 -2.97
C HIS A 61 -5.94 6.13 -4.20
N ALA A 62 -5.29 5.43 -5.13
CA ALA A 62 -5.97 4.90 -6.30
C ALA A 62 -7.09 3.93 -5.93
N ARG A 63 -6.89 3.10 -4.89
CA ARG A 63 -7.91 2.19 -4.35
C ARG A 63 -9.12 2.96 -3.82
N GLU A 64 -8.91 4.08 -3.12
CA GLU A 64 -10.03 4.94 -2.69
C GLU A 64 -10.84 5.48 -3.88
N LEU A 65 -10.17 5.97 -4.92
CA LEU A 65 -10.82 6.49 -6.12
C LEU A 65 -11.64 5.39 -6.83
N LEU A 66 -11.06 4.20 -6.98
CA LEU A 66 -11.75 3.04 -7.56
C LEU A 66 -12.98 2.65 -6.73
N ASN A 67 -12.86 2.64 -5.39
CA ASN A 67 -13.97 2.33 -4.48
C ASN A 67 -15.09 3.39 -4.52
N ARG A 68 -14.77 4.65 -4.86
CA ARG A 68 -15.74 5.72 -5.11
C ARG A 68 -16.41 5.61 -6.49
N GLY A 69 -15.95 4.68 -7.34
CA GLY A 69 -16.54 4.36 -8.64
C GLY A 69 -15.83 5.02 -9.83
N GLU A 70 -14.72 5.71 -9.62
CA GLU A 70 -13.97 6.37 -10.70
C GLU A 70 -13.44 5.38 -11.73
N SER A 71 -13.21 5.85 -12.96
CA SER A 71 -12.67 4.99 -14.02
C SER A 71 -11.22 4.60 -13.70
N VAL A 72 -10.75 3.47 -14.23
CA VAL A 72 -9.35 3.05 -14.06
C VAL A 72 -8.37 4.07 -14.66
N LEU A 73 -8.82 4.83 -15.68
CA LEU A 73 -8.02 5.90 -16.27
C LEU A 73 -7.90 7.09 -15.33
N ASP A 74 -9.03 7.58 -14.83
CA ASP A 74 -9.06 8.74 -13.94
C ASP A 74 -8.30 8.43 -12.64
N ALA A 75 -8.58 7.28 -12.01
CA ALA A 75 -7.87 6.84 -10.82
C ALA A 75 -6.35 6.74 -11.01
N ALA A 76 -5.88 6.36 -12.21
CA ALA A 76 -4.45 6.33 -12.50
C ALA A 76 -3.86 7.75 -12.62
N ILE A 77 -4.50 8.62 -13.40
CA ILE A 77 -4.02 10.00 -13.63
C ILE A 77 -4.05 10.80 -12.33
N ASP A 78 -5.16 10.72 -11.59
CA ASP A 78 -5.37 11.48 -10.36
C ASP A 78 -4.49 10.99 -9.22
N SER A 79 -3.98 9.76 -9.30
CA SER A 79 -2.95 9.24 -8.39
C SER A 79 -1.51 9.56 -8.83
N GLY A 80 -1.32 10.39 -9.87
CA GLY A 80 0.00 10.79 -10.35
C GLY A 80 0.72 9.73 -11.22
N LEU A 81 0.00 8.71 -11.69
CA LEU A 81 0.57 7.68 -12.57
C LEU A 81 0.47 8.09 -14.04
N SER A 82 1.37 7.56 -14.87
CA SER A 82 1.38 7.84 -16.31
C SER A 82 0.27 7.15 -17.11
N GLY A 83 -0.56 6.32 -16.46
CA GLY A 83 -1.75 5.73 -17.07
C GLY A 83 -2.16 4.37 -16.50
N PRO A 84 -3.23 3.77 -17.06
CA PRO A 84 -3.87 2.55 -16.52
C PRO A 84 -2.94 1.35 -16.37
N GLY A 85 -1.96 1.20 -17.27
CA GLY A 85 -1.00 0.09 -17.20
C GLY A 85 -0.15 0.13 -15.94
N ARG A 86 0.26 1.33 -15.50
CA ARG A 86 1.03 1.49 -14.25
C ARG A 86 0.21 1.21 -13.02
N LEU A 87 -1.06 1.62 -13.03
CA LEU A 87 -1.99 1.28 -11.96
C LEU A 87 -2.21 -0.23 -11.90
N HIS A 88 -2.36 -0.89 -13.05
CA HIS A 88 -2.48 -2.35 -13.11
C HIS A 88 -1.28 -3.06 -12.50
N ASP A 89 -0.06 -2.68 -12.90
CA ASP A 89 1.17 -3.24 -12.35
C ASP A 89 1.21 -3.09 -10.82
N LEU A 90 0.90 -1.89 -10.31
CA LEU A 90 0.88 -1.61 -8.87
C LEU A 90 -0.14 -2.44 -8.11
N CYS A 91 -1.39 -2.50 -8.57
CA CYS A 91 -2.42 -3.29 -7.93
C CYS A 91 -2.04 -4.78 -7.87
N VAL A 92 -1.52 -5.34 -8.97
CA VAL A 92 -1.15 -6.75 -9.01
C VAL A 92 0.04 -7.03 -8.08
N THR A 93 1.04 -6.15 -8.07
CA THR A 93 2.23 -6.32 -7.22
C THR A 93 1.95 -6.21 -5.74
N LEU A 94 1.13 -5.23 -5.31
CA LEU A 94 0.96 -4.91 -3.89
C LEU A 94 -0.31 -5.52 -3.27
N GLU A 95 -1.32 -5.83 -4.07
CA GLU A 95 -2.65 -6.23 -3.58
C GLU A 95 -3.12 -7.59 -4.13
N ALA A 96 -2.30 -8.24 -4.96
CA ALA A 96 -2.64 -9.49 -5.63
C ALA A 96 -4.01 -9.42 -6.34
N ALA A 97 -4.36 -8.25 -6.87
CA ALA A 97 -5.63 -7.98 -7.52
C ALA A 97 -5.47 -6.92 -8.62
N SER A 98 -6.31 -6.97 -9.64
CA SER A 98 -6.37 -5.96 -10.70
C SER A 98 -7.21 -4.75 -10.27
N PRO A 99 -7.08 -3.59 -10.94
CA PRO A 99 -7.92 -2.42 -10.67
C PRO A 99 -9.42 -2.72 -10.82
N GLY A 100 -9.79 -3.61 -11.76
CA GLY A 100 -11.18 -4.00 -11.98
C GLY A 100 -11.76 -4.84 -10.82
N GLU A 101 -10.96 -5.76 -10.27
CA GLU A 101 -11.35 -6.56 -9.10
C GLU A 101 -11.46 -5.67 -7.86
N ILE A 102 -10.53 -4.72 -7.67
CA ILE A 102 -10.61 -3.73 -6.59
C ILE A 102 -11.91 -2.92 -6.73
N LYS A 103 -12.16 -2.36 -7.92
CA LYS A 103 -13.35 -1.55 -8.19
C LYS A 103 -14.67 -2.30 -7.99
N SER A 104 -14.72 -3.60 -8.28
CA SER A 104 -15.93 -4.41 -8.09
C SER A 104 -16.10 -4.90 -6.64
N GLY A 105 -15.18 -4.55 -5.73
CA GLY A 105 -15.14 -5.08 -4.38
C GLY A 105 -14.81 -6.57 -4.33
N GLY A 106 -14.15 -7.11 -5.36
CA GLY A 106 -13.83 -8.53 -5.47
C GLY A 106 -14.94 -9.39 -6.07
N ALA A 107 -15.90 -8.80 -6.80
CA ALA A 107 -16.99 -9.57 -7.39
C ALA A 107 -16.48 -10.71 -8.29
N GLY A 108 -16.75 -11.95 -7.89
CA GLY A 108 -16.28 -13.15 -8.58
C GLY A 108 -14.81 -13.52 -8.34
N LEU A 109 -14.13 -12.84 -7.41
CA LEU A 109 -12.77 -13.17 -6.97
C LEU A 109 -12.83 -14.23 -5.87
N PRO A 110 -12.45 -15.49 -6.12
CA PRO A 110 -12.43 -16.49 -5.06
C PRO A 110 -11.36 -16.12 -4.04
N LEU A 111 -11.78 -15.93 -2.78
CA LEU A 111 -10.89 -15.67 -1.66
C LEU A 111 -10.88 -16.84 -0.69
N ASN A 112 -9.68 -17.34 -0.41
CA ASN A 112 -9.44 -18.23 0.72
C ASN A 112 -8.92 -17.38 1.87
N TRP A 113 -9.34 -17.67 3.10
CA TRP A 113 -8.78 -16.99 4.27
C TRP A 113 -8.67 -17.95 5.44
N GLY A 114 -7.80 -17.59 6.38
CA GLY A 114 -7.58 -18.36 7.60
C GLY A 114 -6.83 -17.54 8.63
N SER A 115 -6.76 -18.08 9.85
CA SER A 115 -6.01 -17.44 10.92
C SER A 115 -5.20 -18.43 11.75
N ALA A 116 -4.10 -17.95 12.31
CA ALA A 116 -3.19 -18.76 13.13
C ALA A 116 -2.50 -17.91 14.21
N PRO A 117 -2.20 -18.46 15.41
CA PRO A 117 -1.42 -17.76 16.42
C PRO A 117 0.02 -17.54 15.96
N THR A 118 0.57 -16.36 16.25
CA THR A 118 1.95 -15.96 15.96
C THR A 118 2.55 -15.19 17.15
N LEU A 119 3.83 -14.82 17.05
CA LEU A 119 4.48 -13.96 18.07
C LEU A 119 3.90 -12.54 18.14
N PHE A 120 3.15 -12.11 17.12
CA PHE A 120 2.52 -10.78 17.04
C PHE A 120 1.01 -10.83 17.34
N GLY A 121 0.52 -11.92 17.94
CA GLY A 121 -0.92 -12.17 18.10
C GLY A 121 -1.47 -13.12 17.03
N THR A 122 -2.79 -13.14 16.84
CA THR A 122 -3.40 -13.96 15.79
C THR A 122 -3.25 -13.28 14.43
N CYS A 123 -2.55 -13.95 13.52
CA CYS A 123 -2.40 -13.53 12.14
C CYS A 123 -3.64 -13.97 11.35
N LEU A 124 -4.24 -13.05 10.60
CA LEU A 124 -5.28 -13.28 9.60
C LEU A 124 -4.66 -13.10 8.22
N VAL A 125 -4.85 -14.10 7.36
CA VAL A 125 -4.37 -14.09 5.97
C VAL A 125 -5.55 -14.33 5.04
N ALA A 126 -5.65 -13.55 3.97
CA ALA A 126 -6.49 -13.86 2.82
C ALA A 126 -5.66 -13.96 1.53
N GLU A 127 -6.01 -14.93 0.70
CA GLU A 127 -5.33 -15.27 -0.54
C GLU A 127 -6.33 -15.26 -1.69
N SER A 128 -5.95 -14.56 -2.77
CA SER A 128 -6.58 -14.60 -4.08
C SER A 128 -5.79 -15.55 -4.99
N PRO A 129 -6.26 -15.87 -6.22
CA PRO A 129 -5.49 -16.67 -7.18
C PRO A 129 -4.11 -16.09 -7.55
N ARG A 130 -3.85 -14.81 -7.25
CA ARG A 130 -2.56 -14.15 -7.52
C ARG A 130 -1.64 -14.13 -6.28
N GLY A 131 -2.13 -14.51 -5.11
CA GLY A 131 -1.37 -14.54 -3.86
C GLY A 131 -2.06 -13.83 -2.71
N ILE A 132 -1.29 -13.45 -1.69
CA ILE A 132 -1.79 -12.83 -0.46
C ILE A 132 -2.33 -11.43 -0.78
N CYS A 133 -3.61 -11.20 -0.49
CA CYS A 133 -4.30 -9.91 -0.68
C CYS A 133 -4.73 -9.27 0.65
N HIS A 134 -4.54 -9.96 1.78
CA HIS A 134 -4.74 -9.43 3.11
C HIS A 134 -3.79 -10.09 4.10
N LEU A 135 -3.17 -9.28 4.95
CA LEU A 135 -2.36 -9.72 6.09
C LEU A 135 -2.59 -8.75 7.25
N SER A 136 -3.11 -9.24 8.37
CA SER A 136 -3.28 -8.43 9.57
C SER A 136 -3.00 -9.24 10.83
N PHE A 137 -2.64 -8.53 11.89
CA PHE A 137 -2.37 -9.10 13.21
C PHE A 137 -3.37 -8.53 14.22
N HIS A 138 -3.96 -9.41 15.01
CA HIS A 138 -4.97 -9.07 16.01
C HIS A 138 -4.54 -9.59 17.38
N ASP A 139 -4.89 -8.85 18.42
CA ASP A 139 -4.77 -9.36 19.79
C ASP A 139 -5.62 -10.63 19.97
N ALA A 140 -5.31 -11.39 21.02
CA ALA A 140 -5.85 -12.73 21.24
C ALA A 140 -7.39 -12.79 21.06
N PRO A 141 -7.93 -13.92 20.54
CA PRO A 141 -9.36 -14.07 20.21
C PRO A 141 -10.32 -13.65 21.35
N PRO A 142 -11.56 -13.21 21.03
CA PRO A 142 -12.22 -13.37 19.73
C PRO A 142 -12.07 -12.16 18.80
N PHE A 143 -11.84 -12.42 17.50
CA PHE A 143 -12.00 -11.44 16.41
C PHE A 143 -12.75 -12.11 15.25
N ASP A 144 -13.45 -11.31 14.45
CA ASP A 144 -14.21 -11.78 13.29
C ASP A 144 -13.38 -11.63 12.01
N GLY A 145 -12.60 -12.67 11.69
CA GLY A 145 -11.74 -12.67 10.51
C GLY A 145 -12.50 -12.53 9.20
N GLU A 146 -13.70 -13.10 9.09
CA GLU A 146 -14.51 -12.99 7.87
C GLU A 146 -14.93 -11.54 7.62
N SER A 147 -15.47 -10.87 8.65
CA SER A 147 -15.88 -9.47 8.54
C SER A 147 -14.72 -8.55 8.18
N ILE A 148 -13.51 -8.83 8.66
CA ILE A 148 -12.32 -8.05 8.33
C ILE A 148 -11.96 -8.22 6.85
N VAL A 149 -11.90 -9.46 6.35
CA VAL A 149 -11.64 -9.71 4.92
C VAL A 149 -12.72 -9.08 4.05
N ARG A 150 -14.00 -9.21 4.44
CA ARG A 150 -15.14 -8.62 3.72
C ARG A 150 -15.17 -7.09 3.75
N SER A 151 -14.57 -6.45 4.76
CA SER A 151 -14.45 -4.98 4.76
C SER A 151 -13.59 -4.45 3.62
N GLN A 152 -12.59 -5.23 3.19
CA GLN A 152 -11.72 -4.90 2.05
C GLN A 152 -12.28 -5.43 0.72
N TRP A 153 -12.95 -6.58 0.75
CA TRP A 153 -13.50 -7.27 -0.42
C TRP A 153 -15.00 -7.59 -0.21
N PRO A 154 -15.88 -6.56 -0.24
CA PRO A 154 -17.29 -6.72 0.15
C PRO A 154 -18.12 -7.59 -0.80
N SER A 155 -17.65 -7.80 -2.03
CA SER A 155 -18.35 -8.55 -3.08
C SER A 155 -17.71 -9.91 -3.39
N ALA A 156 -16.70 -10.33 -2.61
CA ALA A 156 -15.98 -11.60 -2.79
C ALA A 156 -16.69 -12.81 -2.15
#